data_AF-A0A938M6Z9-F1
#
_entry.id   AF-A0A938M6Z9-F1
#
_cell.length_a   1.000
_cell.length_b   1.000
_cell.length_c   1.000
_cell.angle_alpha   90.00
_cell.angle_beta   90.00
_cell.angle_gamma   90.00
#
_symmetry.space_group_name_H-M   'P 1'
#
loop_
_entity.id
_entity.type
_entity.pdbx_description
1 polymer ?
#
loop_
_entity_poly.entity_id
_entity_poly.type
_entity_poly.pdbx_seq_one_letter_code
_entity_poly.pdbx_strand_id
1 'polypeptide(L)'
;MRRLGDSLEFAYIRTLMPRGAAEEDGFIYLSDPFIRRLVGPQLKLTERRRILCYNHLRMIGHASLLYRTQLGKPPKSLADLTEANCAPGKFGEGKLVCPDGGAYSLAADGQTGLCSIHGHTHFLTPCIEIPVTKVSQEEASEYRAFLEDYNRYWRTFFDPIGIRVQITPQRYRLETIVLPLIDNSIYTGLAMALGGKPEPLDALPIPKRTIFSVAARVNKEPLIQQVKQQEGDVTRELLREFGIRGAAAGELNAEEFLAKGLGNQVSMHLYDAPQMFDFNLPSFLGQAMGTFQGGWRGNRELLPISLLVTSLNAPVYLAIPVQDPKVVDKFLEDLDRLFAAMARRSMRAGIFQLDQDFYHLSSTDGRATRSFGLQFGPLKLRFFYERIGNAFYIASKPFILDDLKVASAASDAGPVAHAMARMRPENWNQVLPDFRLGWAENHREACLNNLSPLSNVARAFTSKDAAQAHSQADALYGVHFFCPEDGQYVVSADGKSVTCSVHGSPAAPRQLPAPGQDTALGKLLAGLAGTTAALTFHEDGLHAVLTIDRKP
;
A
#
# COMPACT_ATOMS: atom_id res chain seq x y z
N MET A 1 12.41 35.65 14.96
CA MET A 1 11.68 34.66 14.14
C MET A 1 10.80 35.42 13.17
N ARG A 2 10.86 35.12 11.86
CA ARG A 2 9.84 35.61 10.90
C ARG A 2 8.51 34.90 11.21
N ARG A 3 7.38 35.57 10.98
CA ARG A 3 6.07 34.91 11.13
C ARG A 3 5.90 33.93 9.97
N LEU A 4 5.17 32.84 10.18
CA LEU A 4 4.90 31.86 9.13
C LEU A 4 4.19 32.50 7.92
N GLY A 5 3.26 33.42 8.19
CA GLY A 5 2.56 34.18 7.15
C GLY A 5 3.45 35.09 6.30
N ASP A 6 4.66 35.41 6.77
CA ASP A 6 5.64 36.22 6.04
C ASP A 6 6.58 35.34 5.19
N SER A 7 6.44 34.00 5.25
CA SER A 7 7.27 33.09 4.46
C SER A 7 6.72 32.97 3.04
N LEU A 8 7.61 33.09 2.05
CA LEU A 8 7.22 33.06 0.64
C LEU A 8 6.65 31.68 0.27
N GLU A 9 7.20 30.60 0.82
CA GLU A 9 6.72 29.25 0.56
C GLU A 9 5.29 29.02 1.12
N PHE A 10 4.98 29.57 2.30
CA PHE A 10 3.64 29.46 2.88
C PHE A 10 2.64 30.33 2.10
N ALA A 11 3.01 31.56 1.79
CA ALA A 11 2.18 32.47 1.00
C ALA A 11 1.88 31.87 -0.38
N TYR A 12 2.87 31.25 -1.02
CA TYR A 12 2.72 30.55 -2.28
C TYR A 12 1.80 29.33 -2.18
N ILE A 13 1.98 28.45 -1.19
CA ILE A 13 1.02 27.33 -1.00
C ILE A 13 -0.40 27.83 -0.76
N ARG A 14 -0.57 28.99 -0.12
CA ARG A 14 -1.89 29.60 0.06
C ARG A 14 -2.50 30.20 -1.20
N THR A 15 -1.74 30.39 -2.29
CA THR A 15 -2.33 30.68 -3.60
C THR A 15 -2.91 29.42 -4.24
N LEU A 16 -2.29 28.26 -4.00
CA LEU A 16 -2.75 26.95 -4.49
C LEU A 16 -3.88 26.35 -3.63
N MET A 17 -3.85 26.61 -2.32
CA MET A 17 -4.85 26.21 -1.33
C MET A 17 -5.41 27.44 -0.59
N PRO A 18 -6.31 28.20 -1.22
CA PRO A 18 -6.88 29.41 -0.64
C PRO A 18 -7.57 29.13 0.69
N ARG A 19 -7.33 30.02 1.66
CA ARG A 19 -8.02 29.97 2.94
C ARG A 19 -9.52 30.22 2.76
N GLY A 20 -10.34 29.40 3.42
CA GLY A 20 -11.80 29.52 3.36
C GLY A 20 -12.43 28.94 2.08
N ALA A 21 -11.66 28.17 1.31
CA ALA A 21 -12.22 27.32 0.27
C ALA A 21 -13.24 26.33 0.88
N ALA A 22 -14.28 25.97 0.12
CA ALA A 22 -15.34 25.07 0.60
C ALA A 22 -14.81 23.68 0.96
N GLU A 23 -13.65 23.30 0.42
CA GLU A 23 -12.94 22.05 0.67
C GLU A 23 -12.02 22.10 1.91
N GLU A 24 -12.00 23.21 2.67
CA GLU A 24 -11.12 23.41 3.83
C GLU A 24 -11.90 23.46 5.15
N ASP A 25 -11.89 22.35 5.89
CA ASP A 25 -12.24 22.34 7.32
C ASP A 25 -10.98 22.41 8.21
N GLY A 26 -9.85 21.93 7.67
CA GLY A 26 -8.55 21.98 8.33
C GLY A 26 -7.40 22.11 7.34
N PHE A 27 -6.31 22.74 7.78
CA PHE A 27 -5.11 22.91 6.98
C PHE A 27 -3.85 22.64 7.81
N ILE A 28 -3.00 21.74 7.32
CA ILE A 28 -1.73 21.37 7.93
C ILE A 28 -0.62 21.80 6.98
N TYR A 29 0.40 22.45 7.53
CA TYR A 29 1.53 22.93 6.75
C TYR A 29 2.86 22.47 7.36
N LEU A 30 3.68 21.81 6.54
CA LEU A 30 5.02 21.37 6.89
C LEU A 30 6.02 22.20 6.08
N SER A 31 6.61 23.22 6.70
CA SER A 31 7.59 24.10 6.05
C SER A 31 8.93 23.41 5.78
N ASP A 32 9.71 23.88 4.80
CA ASP A 32 11.09 23.41 4.55
C ASP A 32 11.96 23.40 5.83
N PRO A 33 12.02 24.48 6.66
CA PRO A 33 12.80 24.45 7.90
C PRO A 33 12.35 23.39 8.91
N PHE A 34 11.05 23.11 8.96
CA PHE A 34 10.49 22.06 9.82
C PHE A 34 10.96 20.68 9.36
N ILE A 35 10.85 20.38 8.05
CA ILE A 35 11.26 19.10 7.49
C ILE A 35 12.78 18.91 7.59
N ARG A 36 13.58 19.96 7.31
CA ARG A 36 15.04 19.97 7.55
C ARG A 36 15.39 19.64 8.99
N ARG A 37 14.64 20.20 9.95
CA ARG A 37 14.83 19.88 11.37
C ARG A 37 14.47 18.43 11.69
N LEU A 38 13.42 17.88 11.07
CA LEU A 38 13.00 16.50 11.28
C LEU A 38 14.07 15.48 10.90
N VAL A 39 14.80 15.73 9.81
CA VAL A 39 15.89 14.84 9.36
C VAL A 39 17.27 15.27 9.83
N GLY A 40 17.37 16.42 10.50
CA GLY A 40 18.64 17.00 10.92
C GLY A 40 19.33 16.18 12.03
N PRO A 41 20.65 16.36 12.19
CA PRO A 41 21.46 15.52 13.08
C PRO A 41 21.01 15.62 14.54
N GLN A 42 20.71 16.83 15.00
CA GLN A 42 20.30 17.08 16.38
C GLN A 42 19.04 16.27 16.74
N LEU A 43 18.00 16.30 15.90
CA LEU A 43 16.77 15.55 16.20
C LEU A 43 16.97 14.05 16.03
N LYS A 44 17.58 13.60 14.91
CA LYS A 44 17.73 12.16 14.63
C LYS A 44 18.61 11.43 15.65
N LEU A 45 19.67 12.08 16.11
CA LEU A 45 20.54 11.50 17.14
C LEU A 45 19.87 11.53 18.53
N THR A 46 19.14 12.60 18.86
CA THR A 46 18.33 12.63 20.09
C THR A 46 17.26 11.55 20.08
N GLU A 47 16.56 11.37 18.96
CA GLU A 47 15.56 10.32 18.76
C GLU A 47 16.17 8.92 18.93
N ARG A 48 17.33 8.66 18.33
CA ARG A 48 18.08 7.41 18.50
C ARG A 48 18.39 7.12 19.98
N ARG A 49 18.98 8.08 20.69
CA ARG A 49 19.32 7.93 22.13
C ARG A 49 18.07 7.69 22.98
N ARG A 50 17.00 8.43 22.71
CA ARG A 50 15.70 8.25 23.37
C ARG A 50 15.10 6.86 23.13
N ILE A 51 15.19 6.32 21.91
CA ILE A 51 14.71 4.96 21.58
C ILE A 51 15.55 3.89 22.31
N LEU A 52 16.88 4.03 22.37
CA LEU A 52 17.72 3.10 23.12
C LEU A 52 17.36 3.10 24.61
N CYS A 53 17.21 4.29 25.21
CA CYS A 53 16.76 4.43 26.59
C CYS A 53 15.37 3.81 26.81
N TYR A 54 14.41 4.11 25.92
CA TYR A 54 13.07 3.54 25.95
C TYR A 54 13.09 2.00 25.97
N ASN A 55 13.95 1.38 25.15
CA ASN A 55 14.10 -0.06 25.14
C ASN A 55 14.61 -0.60 26.49
N HIS A 56 15.58 0.07 27.13
CA HIS A 56 16.04 -0.31 28.47
C HIS A 56 14.92 -0.19 29.51
N LEU A 57 14.12 0.89 29.46
CA LEU A 57 12.99 1.09 30.36
C LEU A 57 11.92 -0.01 30.20
N ARG A 58 11.63 -0.43 28.96
CA ARG A 58 10.76 -1.60 28.70
C ARG A 58 11.36 -2.90 29.21
N MET A 59 12.67 -3.10 29.04
CA MET A 59 13.37 -4.27 29.57
C MET A 59 13.28 -4.35 31.09
N ILE A 60 13.37 -3.23 31.80
CA ILE A 60 13.17 -3.18 33.26
C ILE A 60 11.75 -3.67 33.63
N GLY A 61 10.72 -3.21 32.91
CA GLY A 61 9.35 -3.67 33.13
C GLY A 61 9.16 -5.16 32.86
N HIS A 62 9.71 -5.67 31.77
CA HIS A 62 9.66 -7.10 31.45
C HIS A 62 10.45 -7.97 32.46
N ALA A 63 11.62 -7.50 32.90
CA ALA A 63 12.40 -8.16 33.95
C ALA A 63 11.65 -8.18 35.28
N SER A 64 10.93 -7.09 35.62
CA SER A 64 10.09 -7.01 36.81
C SER A 64 8.92 -7.99 36.76
N LEU A 65 8.29 -8.14 35.58
CA LEU A 65 7.23 -9.14 35.37
C LEU A 65 7.77 -10.56 35.54
N LEU A 66 8.94 -10.86 34.98
CA LEU A 66 9.61 -12.16 35.13
C LEU A 66 9.96 -12.45 36.58
N TYR A 67 10.56 -11.49 37.29
CA TYR A 67 10.89 -11.59 38.72
C TYR A 67 9.65 -11.93 39.55
N ARG A 68 8.56 -11.20 39.32
CA ARG A 68 7.29 -11.40 40.03
C ARG A 68 6.69 -12.77 39.74
N THR A 69 6.80 -13.24 38.50
CA THR A 69 6.36 -14.59 38.09
C THR A 69 7.16 -15.68 38.78
N GLN A 70 8.48 -15.53 38.90
CA GLN A 70 9.35 -16.53 39.51
C GLN A 70 9.26 -16.56 41.04
N LEU A 71 9.16 -15.39 41.67
CA LEU A 71 9.33 -15.24 43.12
C LEU A 71 8.03 -14.89 43.86
N GLY A 72 6.92 -14.66 43.14
CA GLY A 72 5.60 -14.36 43.70
C GLY A 72 5.48 -13.00 44.39
N LYS A 73 6.51 -12.14 44.29
CA LYS A 73 6.57 -10.82 44.92
C LYS A 73 7.22 -9.80 43.97
N PRO A 74 6.88 -8.51 44.04
CA PRO A 74 7.53 -7.50 43.22
C PRO A 74 8.99 -7.29 43.62
N PRO A 75 9.88 -6.93 42.68
CA PRO A 75 11.22 -6.47 42.99
C PRO A 75 11.16 -5.12 43.72
N LYS A 76 12.15 -4.86 44.58
CA LYS A 76 12.32 -3.58 45.29
C LYS A 76 13.38 -2.68 44.66
N SER A 77 14.24 -3.26 43.82
CA SER A 77 15.35 -2.56 43.21
C SER A 77 15.75 -3.17 41.85
N LEU A 78 16.57 -2.44 41.08
CA LEU A 78 17.18 -2.99 39.87
C LEU A 78 18.24 -4.08 40.18
N ALA A 79 18.81 -4.08 41.39
CA ALA A 79 19.75 -5.11 41.81
C ALA A 79 19.02 -6.46 41.97
N ASP A 80 17.82 -6.47 42.56
CA ASP A 80 16.98 -7.65 42.69
C ASP A 80 16.77 -8.36 41.33
N LEU A 81 16.54 -7.58 40.26
CA LEU A 81 16.35 -8.09 38.90
C LEU A 81 17.59 -8.81 38.36
N THR A 82 18.77 -8.28 38.68
CA THR A 82 20.05 -8.84 38.22
C THR A 82 20.42 -10.07 39.03
N GLU A 83 20.31 -10.00 40.36
CA GLU A 83 20.62 -11.11 41.28
C GLU A 83 19.71 -12.32 41.04
N ALA A 84 18.45 -12.10 40.71
CA ALA A 84 17.51 -13.16 40.33
C ALA A 84 17.66 -13.63 38.88
N ASN A 85 18.67 -13.16 38.12
CA ASN A 85 18.86 -13.47 36.70
C ASN A 85 17.62 -13.19 35.83
N CYS A 86 16.82 -12.18 36.20
CA CYS A 86 15.63 -11.75 35.46
C CYS A 86 15.94 -10.64 34.44
N ALA A 87 17.12 -10.03 34.53
CA ALA A 87 17.63 -9.04 33.58
C ALA A 87 18.91 -9.56 32.88
N PRO A 88 19.19 -9.12 31.64
CA PRO A 88 20.39 -9.55 30.91
C PRO A 88 21.71 -8.98 31.47
N GLY A 89 21.62 -8.11 32.46
CA GLY A 89 22.74 -7.48 33.15
C GLY A 89 22.24 -6.36 34.05
N LYS A 90 23.18 -5.66 34.68
CA LYS A 90 22.88 -4.54 35.57
C LYS A 90 22.61 -3.26 34.77
N PHE A 91 21.40 -2.73 34.89
CA PHE A 91 21.05 -1.44 34.29
C PHE A 91 21.88 -0.30 34.90
N GLY A 92 22.46 0.54 34.04
CA GLY A 92 23.43 1.56 34.42
C GLY A 92 24.89 1.14 34.23
N GLU A 93 25.15 -0.08 33.74
CA GLU A 93 26.51 -0.58 33.48
C GLU A 93 26.64 -1.17 32.07
N GLY A 94 27.87 -1.15 31.53
CA GLY A 94 28.19 -1.75 30.23
C GLY A 94 27.29 -1.25 29.09
N LYS A 95 26.62 -2.18 28.41
CA LYS A 95 25.69 -1.88 27.31
C LYS A 95 24.31 -1.38 27.77
N LEU A 96 23.99 -1.50 29.06
CA LEU A 96 22.69 -1.11 29.64
C LEU A 96 22.74 0.27 30.30
N VAL A 97 23.64 1.15 29.85
CA VAL A 97 23.73 2.54 30.30
C VAL A 97 22.73 3.42 29.56
N CYS A 98 22.35 4.55 30.16
CA CYS A 98 21.63 5.58 29.41
C CYS A 98 22.60 6.25 28.42
N PRO A 99 22.23 6.38 27.13
CA PRO A 99 23.09 6.99 26.14
C PRO A 99 23.39 8.48 26.42
N ASP A 100 22.57 9.15 27.22
CA ASP A 100 22.81 10.52 27.68
C ASP A 100 23.36 10.61 29.11
N GLY A 101 23.79 9.47 29.69
CA GLY A 101 24.39 9.42 31.03
C GLY A 101 23.39 9.49 32.18
N GLY A 102 22.09 9.37 31.91
CA GLY A 102 21.05 9.31 32.94
C GLY A 102 21.15 8.05 33.81
N ALA A 103 20.87 8.21 35.10
CA ALA A 103 20.69 7.09 36.02
C ALA A 103 19.33 6.40 35.82
N TYR A 104 19.34 5.06 35.84
CA TYR A 104 18.13 4.24 35.88
C TYR A 104 17.71 3.93 37.31
N SER A 105 16.40 3.85 37.54
CA SER A 105 15.81 3.38 38.80
C SER A 105 14.50 2.63 38.54
N LEU A 106 13.99 1.96 39.57
CA LEU A 106 12.69 1.31 39.56
C LEU A 106 11.71 2.18 40.34
N ALA A 107 10.52 2.43 39.76
CA ALA A 107 9.45 3.14 40.45
C ALA A 107 8.90 2.34 41.63
N ALA A 108 8.19 3.03 42.53
CA ALA A 108 7.59 2.42 43.73
C ALA A 108 6.52 1.35 43.43
N ASP A 109 5.98 1.35 42.20
CA ASP A 109 5.06 0.31 41.72
C ASP A 109 5.74 -1.06 41.48
N GLY A 110 7.08 -1.10 41.54
CA GLY A 110 7.87 -2.32 41.37
C GLY A 110 7.88 -2.85 39.94
N GLN A 111 7.48 -2.05 38.95
CA GLN A 111 7.38 -2.48 37.54
C GLN A 111 7.83 -1.41 36.54
N THR A 112 7.68 -0.13 36.85
CA THR A 112 7.99 0.93 35.90
C THR A 112 9.47 1.31 35.99
N GLY A 113 10.22 1.15 34.90
CA GLY A 113 11.58 1.69 34.78
C GLY A 113 11.56 3.21 34.65
N LEU A 114 12.48 3.87 35.33
CA LEU A 114 12.66 5.32 35.31
C LEU A 114 14.07 5.68 34.83
N CYS A 115 14.18 6.73 34.01
CA CYS A 115 15.43 7.38 33.66
C CYS A 115 15.38 8.85 34.12
N SER A 116 16.42 9.30 34.81
CA SER A 116 16.54 10.70 35.28
C SER A 116 16.58 11.76 34.16
N ILE A 117 16.86 11.37 32.92
CA ILE A 117 16.89 12.28 31.75
C ILE A 117 15.66 12.09 30.86
N HIS A 118 15.31 10.84 30.58
CA HIS A 118 14.30 10.49 29.57
C HIS A 118 12.91 10.24 30.14
N GLY A 119 12.72 10.23 31.45
CA GLY A 119 11.44 9.91 32.07
C GLY A 119 11.16 8.41 32.07
N HIS A 120 9.94 8.00 31.70
CA HIS A 120 9.47 6.61 31.73
C HIS A 120 8.68 6.25 30.46
N THR A 121 8.36 4.98 30.27
CA THR A 121 7.76 4.45 29.03
C THR A 121 6.44 5.11 28.62
N HIS A 122 5.63 5.60 29.57
CA HIS A 122 4.38 6.32 29.27
C HIS A 122 4.56 7.82 29.04
N PHE A 123 5.67 8.39 29.49
CA PHE A 123 5.92 9.81 29.41
C PHE A 123 7.42 10.05 29.27
N LEU A 124 7.89 9.84 28.03
CA LEU A 124 9.27 10.09 27.68
C LEU A 124 9.48 11.59 27.44
N THR A 125 10.57 12.15 27.97
CA THR A 125 10.97 13.54 27.74
C THR A 125 11.03 13.84 26.23
N PRO A 126 10.38 14.91 25.74
CA PRO A 126 10.42 15.29 24.33
C PRO A 126 11.85 15.60 23.86
N CYS A 127 12.20 15.19 22.63
CA CYS A 127 13.56 15.40 22.09
C CYS A 127 13.99 16.88 22.06
N ILE A 128 13.05 17.82 21.98
CA ILE A 128 13.37 19.26 21.97
C ILE A 128 13.84 19.78 23.35
N GLU A 129 13.49 19.08 24.43
CA GLU A 129 13.88 19.44 25.80
C GLU A 129 15.24 18.85 26.21
N ILE A 130 15.68 17.79 25.53
CA ILE A 130 16.97 17.10 25.74
C ILE A 130 17.82 17.08 24.46
N PRO A 131 18.10 18.24 23.85
CA PRO A 131 18.83 18.27 22.59
C PRO A 131 20.26 17.74 22.74
N VAL A 132 20.64 16.79 21.88
CA VAL A 132 22.03 16.36 21.77
C VAL A 132 22.91 17.53 21.28
N THR A 133 23.94 17.86 22.05
CA THR A 133 24.93 18.90 21.72
C THR A 133 26.30 18.36 21.34
N LYS A 134 26.59 17.10 21.69
CA LYS A 134 27.85 16.41 21.41
C LYS A 134 27.58 14.95 21.03
N VAL A 135 28.31 14.46 20.04
CA VAL A 135 28.12 13.14 19.44
C VAL A 135 29.44 12.39 19.43
N SER A 136 29.36 11.05 19.51
CA SER A 136 30.54 10.20 19.31
C SER A 136 30.92 10.13 17.82
N GLN A 137 32.12 9.61 17.54
CA GLN A 137 32.54 9.34 16.16
C GLN A 137 31.65 8.29 15.48
N GLU A 138 31.21 7.29 16.24
CA GLU A 138 30.30 6.24 15.78
C GLU A 138 28.93 6.84 15.40
N GLU A 139 28.31 7.63 16.29
CA GLU A 139 27.03 8.30 16.00
C GLU A 139 27.12 9.24 14.79
N ALA A 140 28.24 9.95 14.64
CA ALA A 140 28.48 10.79 13.48
C ALA A 140 28.59 9.95 12.18
N SER A 141 29.21 8.77 12.23
CA SER A 141 29.32 7.87 11.08
C SER A 141 27.97 7.26 10.69
N GLU A 142 27.17 6.82 11.67
CA GLU A 142 25.81 6.30 11.45
C GLU A 142 24.91 7.37 10.83
N TYR A 143 24.97 8.61 11.35
CA TYR A 143 24.19 9.71 10.78
C TYR A 143 24.62 10.05 9.35
N ARG A 144 25.92 9.99 9.02
CA ARG A 144 26.39 10.18 7.64
C ARG A 144 25.88 9.08 6.71
N ALA A 145 25.92 7.82 7.14
CA ALA A 145 25.36 6.71 6.35
C ALA A 145 23.85 6.89 6.12
N PHE A 146 23.09 7.25 7.17
CA PHE A 146 21.68 7.63 7.05
C PHE A 146 21.48 8.76 6.04
N LEU A 147 22.30 9.81 6.10
CA LEU A 147 22.19 10.95 5.20
C LEU A 147 22.54 10.58 3.76
N GLU A 148 23.54 9.73 3.53
CA GLU A 148 23.91 9.23 2.20
C GLU A 148 22.79 8.40 1.58
N ASP A 149 22.14 7.54 2.36
CA ASP A 149 20.98 6.77 1.92
C ASP A 149 19.79 7.70 1.70
N TYR A 150 19.47 8.58 2.65
CA TYR A 150 18.39 9.57 2.51
C TYR A 150 18.58 10.43 1.26
N ASN A 151 19.78 10.99 1.06
CA ASN A 151 20.11 11.80 -0.11
C ASN A 151 20.14 10.98 -1.39
N ARG A 152 20.36 9.66 -1.37
CA ARG A 152 20.23 8.83 -2.59
C ARG A 152 18.82 8.92 -3.17
N TYR A 153 17.82 9.08 -2.30
CA TYR A 153 16.39 9.14 -2.63
C TYR A 153 15.84 10.58 -2.67
N TRP A 154 16.34 11.49 -1.83
CA TRP A 154 15.89 12.87 -1.66
C TRP A 154 17.06 13.83 -1.89
N ARG A 155 17.39 14.09 -3.17
CA ARG A 155 18.73 14.59 -3.55
C ARG A 155 18.99 16.07 -3.31
N THR A 156 17.97 16.94 -3.15
CA THR A 156 18.28 18.39 -3.21
C THR A 156 17.37 19.33 -2.41
N PHE A 157 16.06 19.08 -2.29
CA PHE A 157 15.13 19.99 -1.59
C PHE A 157 14.27 19.27 -0.55
N PHE A 158 13.89 19.99 0.51
CA PHE A 158 12.88 19.54 1.46
C PHE A 158 11.58 20.24 1.09
N ASP A 159 10.67 19.45 0.57
CA ASP A 159 9.51 19.99 -0.12
C ASP A 159 8.49 20.50 0.89
N PRO A 160 8.17 21.80 0.96
CA PRO A 160 7.03 22.24 1.75
C PRO A 160 5.76 21.47 1.35
N ILE A 161 5.09 20.91 2.36
CA ILE A 161 3.89 20.09 2.19
C ILE A 161 2.70 20.87 2.73
N GLY A 162 1.72 21.12 1.86
CA GLY A 162 0.39 21.62 2.24
C GLY A 162 -0.59 20.45 2.23
N ILE A 163 -1.34 20.28 3.33
CA ILE A 163 -2.41 19.28 3.43
C ILE A 163 -3.70 19.98 3.80
N ARG A 164 -4.71 19.89 2.95
CA ARG A 164 -6.07 20.37 3.18
C ARG A 164 -6.98 19.18 3.50
N VAL A 165 -7.78 19.32 4.54
CA VAL A 165 -8.69 18.30 5.04
C VAL A 165 -10.13 18.83 5.00
N GLN A 166 -11.03 18.02 4.45
CA GLN A 166 -12.48 18.21 4.52
C GLN A 166 -13.11 17.00 5.20
N ILE A 167 -14.01 17.26 6.15
CA ILE A 167 -14.73 16.24 6.91
C ILE A 167 -16.22 16.60 6.91
N THR A 168 -16.97 15.93 6.04
CA THR A 168 -18.44 15.99 6.02
C THR A 168 -19.05 14.64 6.40
N PRO A 169 -20.34 14.57 6.76
CA PRO A 169 -20.98 13.28 7.07
C PRO A 169 -20.89 12.27 5.92
N GLN A 170 -20.99 12.73 4.67
CA GLN A 170 -21.02 11.89 3.47
C GLN A 170 -19.65 11.73 2.78
N ARG A 171 -18.65 12.55 3.11
CA ARG A 171 -17.35 12.54 2.42
C ARG A 171 -16.22 13.06 3.30
N TYR A 172 -15.12 12.33 3.29
CA TYR A 172 -13.82 12.82 3.71
C TYR A 172 -12.96 13.11 2.50
N ARG A 173 -12.23 14.23 2.52
CA ARG A 173 -11.28 14.60 1.47
C ARG A 173 -9.96 15.01 2.08
N LEU A 174 -8.88 14.37 1.62
CA LEU A 174 -7.51 14.71 1.96
C LEU A 174 -6.82 15.14 0.67
N GLU A 175 -6.29 16.35 0.66
CA GLU A 175 -5.59 16.90 -0.49
C GLU A 175 -4.21 17.36 -0.07
N THR A 176 -3.19 16.86 -0.77
CA THR A 176 -1.80 17.09 -0.45
C THR A 176 -1.10 17.71 -1.65
N ILE A 177 -0.44 18.85 -1.44
CA ILE A 177 0.48 19.46 -2.41
C ILE A 177 1.89 19.39 -1.84
N VAL A 178 2.82 18.93 -2.68
CA VAL A 178 4.25 18.85 -2.41
C VAL A 178 4.99 19.65 -3.48
N LEU A 179 5.72 20.69 -3.06
CA LEU A 179 6.56 21.54 -3.93
C LEU A 179 8.00 21.37 -3.41
N PRO A 180 9.09 20.97 -4.13
CA PRO A 180 9.35 21.05 -5.56
C PRO A 180 10.04 19.81 -6.21
N LEU A 181 9.64 19.47 -7.42
CA LEU A 181 10.23 18.36 -8.19
C LEU A 181 11.36 18.82 -9.12
N ILE A 182 12.53 19.16 -8.57
CA ILE A 182 13.78 19.16 -9.36
C ILE A 182 14.60 17.92 -9.00
N ASP A 183 14.77 17.05 -10.00
CA ASP A 183 15.69 15.92 -10.09
C ASP A 183 15.57 14.80 -9.03
N ASN A 184 14.37 14.22 -8.91
CA ASN A 184 14.10 13.04 -8.08
C ASN A 184 13.96 11.77 -8.93
N SER A 185 14.75 10.73 -8.72
CA SER A 185 14.72 9.52 -9.57
C SER A 185 13.36 8.80 -9.63
N ILE A 186 12.57 8.84 -8.54
CA ILE A 186 11.25 8.18 -8.46
C ILE A 186 10.14 9.06 -9.03
N TYR A 187 10.05 10.33 -8.59
CA TYR A 187 9.02 11.25 -9.08
C TYR A 187 9.26 11.66 -10.53
N THR A 188 10.51 11.93 -10.92
CA THR A 188 10.85 12.16 -12.33
C THR A 188 10.55 10.90 -13.15
N GLY A 189 10.79 9.71 -12.60
CA GLY A 189 10.43 8.47 -13.28
C GLY A 189 8.93 8.36 -13.55
N LEU A 190 8.10 8.53 -12.52
CA LEU A 190 6.65 8.51 -12.66
C LEU A 190 6.14 9.68 -13.51
N ALA A 191 6.66 10.90 -13.33
CA ALA A 191 6.30 12.07 -14.13
C ALA A 191 6.70 11.90 -15.60
N MET A 192 7.83 11.27 -15.91
CA MET A 192 8.25 10.96 -17.28
C MET A 192 7.38 9.87 -17.90
N ALA A 193 7.07 8.82 -17.14
CA ALA A 193 6.18 7.73 -17.56
C ALA A 193 4.77 8.24 -17.83
N LEU A 194 4.24 9.10 -16.96
CA LEU A 194 2.89 9.61 -17.09
C LEU A 194 2.86 10.76 -18.09
N GLY A 195 3.71 11.78 -17.94
CA GLY A 195 3.97 12.90 -18.85
C GLY A 195 2.78 13.83 -19.13
N GLY A 196 3.02 14.93 -19.85
CA GLY A 196 2.00 15.81 -20.43
C GLY A 196 0.93 16.37 -19.48
N LYS A 197 -0.20 16.83 -20.05
CA LYS A 197 -1.32 17.38 -19.26
C LYS A 197 -2.16 16.25 -18.66
N PRO A 198 -2.73 16.44 -17.45
CA PRO A 198 -3.68 15.48 -16.88
C PRO A 198 -4.90 15.34 -17.79
N GLU A 199 -5.51 14.16 -17.80
CA GLU A 199 -6.67 13.83 -18.62
C GLU A 199 -7.80 13.29 -17.72
N PRO A 200 -9.08 13.38 -18.13
CA PRO A 200 -10.17 12.74 -17.40
C PRO A 200 -9.98 11.22 -17.48
N LEU A 201 -9.61 10.62 -16.34
CA LEU A 201 -9.42 9.17 -16.23
C LEU A 201 -10.77 8.47 -16.10
N ASP A 202 -10.83 7.17 -16.39
CA ASP A 202 -12.06 6.37 -16.23
C ASP A 202 -13.23 6.83 -17.13
N ALA A 203 -12.92 7.47 -18.26
CA ALA A 203 -13.89 8.03 -19.20
C ALA A 203 -14.57 6.98 -20.12
N LEU A 204 -14.03 5.77 -20.18
CA LEU A 204 -14.60 4.67 -20.95
C LEU A 204 -15.75 4.00 -20.17
N PRO A 205 -16.70 3.30 -20.83
CA PRO A 205 -17.73 2.56 -20.12
C PRO A 205 -17.17 1.54 -19.12
N ILE A 206 -17.76 1.50 -17.93
CA ILE A 206 -17.37 0.62 -16.83
C ILE A 206 -18.57 -0.25 -16.45
N PRO A 207 -18.46 -1.58 -16.58
CA PRO A 207 -19.51 -2.49 -16.17
C PRO A 207 -19.79 -2.42 -14.66
N LYS A 208 -21.06 -2.62 -14.26
CA LYS A 208 -21.47 -2.63 -12.84
C LYS A 208 -20.86 -3.75 -12.00
N ARG A 209 -20.11 -4.65 -12.62
CA ARG A 209 -19.37 -5.71 -11.95
C ARG A 209 -17.93 -5.28 -11.64
N THR A 210 -17.49 -4.10 -12.06
CA THR A 210 -16.14 -3.61 -11.75
C THR A 210 -16.04 -3.14 -10.30
N ILE A 211 -15.19 -3.77 -9.51
CA ILE A 211 -15.03 -3.50 -8.07
C ILE A 211 -13.84 -2.60 -7.75
N PHE A 212 -12.87 -2.50 -8.67
CA PHE A 212 -11.67 -1.68 -8.54
C PHE A 212 -11.16 -1.24 -9.92
N SER A 213 -10.66 -0.01 -10.03
CA SER A 213 -9.98 0.53 -11.20
C SER A 213 -8.63 1.13 -10.81
N VAL A 214 -7.62 0.94 -11.64
CA VAL A 214 -6.42 1.77 -11.70
C VAL A 214 -6.32 2.34 -13.11
N ALA A 215 -6.19 3.65 -13.25
CA ALA A 215 -6.05 4.31 -14.54
C ALA A 215 -4.86 5.26 -14.52
N ALA A 216 -4.19 5.38 -15.67
CA ALA A 216 -3.06 6.26 -15.83
C ALA A 216 -3.04 6.87 -17.22
N ARG A 217 -2.65 8.14 -17.31
CA ARG A 217 -2.16 8.76 -18.53
C ARG A 217 -0.72 8.31 -18.74
N VAL A 218 -0.37 7.83 -19.92
CA VAL A 218 0.96 7.32 -20.28
C VAL A 218 1.57 8.19 -21.35
N ASN A 219 2.82 8.58 -21.14
CA ASN A 219 3.67 9.17 -22.15
C ASN A 219 4.13 8.08 -23.13
N LYS A 220 3.47 8.00 -24.28
CA LYS A 220 3.79 7.00 -25.30
C LYS A 220 5.05 7.33 -26.11
N GLU A 221 5.58 8.55 -26.04
CA GLU A 221 6.70 8.99 -26.88
C GLU A 221 7.96 8.12 -26.72
N PRO A 222 8.42 7.77 -25.50
CA PRO A 222 9.56 6.87 -25.33
C PRO A 222 9.31 5.47 -25.91
N LEU A 223 8.07 4.97 -25.84
CA LEU A 223 7.70 3.68 -26.40
C LEU A 223 7.67 3.73 -27.93
N ILE A 224 7.12 4.80 -28.52
CA ILE A 224 7.12 5.04 -29.97
C ILE A 224 8.55 5.13 -30.48
N GLN A 225 9.44 5.85 -29.79
CA GLN A 225 10.85 5.95 -30.16
C GLN A 225 11.58 4.61 -30.06
N GLN A 226 11.29 3.79 -29.04
CA GLN A 226 11.83 2.43 -28.96
C GLN A 226 11.36 1.57 -30.14
N VAL A 227 10.06 1.62 -30.48
CA VAL A 227 9.52 0.90 -31.62
C VAL A 227 10.15 1.39 -32.93
N LYS A 228 10.31 2.70 -33.13
CA LYS A 228 11.02 3.29 -34.30
C LYS A 228 12.47 2.85 -34.43
N GLN A 229 13.20 2.82 -33.31
CA GLN A 229 14.60 2.40 -33.30
C GLN A 229 14.77 0.91 -33.56
N GLN A 230 13.74 0.12 -33.27
CA GLN A 230 13.69 -1.33 -33.48
C GLN A 230 12.80 -1.72 -34.67
N GLU A 231 12.34 -0.76 -35.48
CA GLU A 231 11.40 -1.03 -36.56
C GLU A 231 12.11 -1.77 -37.68
N GLY A 232 11.63 -3.00 -37.94
CA GLY A 232 12.28 -4.01 -38.76
C GLY A 232 12.91 -5.14 -37.95
N ASP A 233 13.23 -4.96 -36.67
CA ASP A 233 13.86 -5.98 -35.81
C ASP A 233 12.86 -6.63 -34.85
N VAL A 234 11.94 -5.91 -34.17
CA VAL A 234 11.01 -6.56 -33.21
C VAL A 234 10.12 -7.63 -33.85
N THR A 235 9.51 -7.29 -34.99
CA THR A 235 8.70 -8.25 -35.75
C THR A 235 9.60 -9.38 -36.26
N ARG A 236 10.80 -9.08 -36.79
CA ARG A 236 11.72 -10.13 -37.29
C ARG A 236 12.32 -10.99 -36.19
N GLU A 237 12.53 -10.46 -34.99
CA GLU A 237 13.12 -11.09 -33.82
C GLU A 237 12.08 -11.96 -33.12
N LEU A 238 10.83 -11.47 -32.92
CA LEU A 238 9.69 -12.31 -32.58
C LEU A 238 9.51 -13.42 -33.63
N LEU A 239 9.43 -13.07 -34.92
CA LEU A 239 9.32 -14.07 -35.99
C LEU A 239 10.49 -15.07 -35.95
N ARG A 240 11.72 -14.65 -35.61
CA ARG A 240 12.91 -15.51 -35.55
C ARG A 240 12.97 -16.37 -34.29
N GLU A 241 12.65 -15.85 -33.12
CA GLU A 241 12.50 -16.58 -31.85
C GLU A 241 11.40 -17.63 -31.96
N PHE A 242 10.32 -17.31 -32.68
CA PHE A 242 9.19 -18.20 -32.95
C PHE A 242 9.36 -19.03 -34.26
N GLY A 243 10.56 -18.99 -34.89
CA GLY A 243 10.97 -19.83 -36.02
C GLY A 243 10.31 -19.54 -37.38
N ILE A 244 9.58 -18.44 -37.52
CA ILE A 244 8.87 -17.99 -38.72
C ILE A 244 9.86 -17.42 -39.76
N ARG A 245 9.94 -18.07 -40.93
CA ARG A 245 10.73 -17.65 -42.10
C ARG A 245 9.80 -17.36 -43.28
N GLY A 246 9.99 -16.22 -43.95
CA GLY A 246 9.32 -15.85 -45.21
C GLY A 246 8.06 -14.99 -45.06
N ALA A 247 7.60 -14.45 -46.20
CA ALA A 247 6.60 -13.39 -46.42
C ALA A 247 5.13 -13.71 -45.99
N ALA A 248 4.93 -14.39 -44.87
CA ALA A 248 3.61 -14.73 -44.33
C ALA A 248 3.11 -13.75 -43.24
N ALA A 249 3.94 -12.81 -42.80
CA ALA A 249 3.54 -11.71 -41.93
C ALA A 249 3.68 -10.41 -42.73
N GLY A 250 2.58 -9.69 -42.94
CA GLY A 250 2.68 -8.27 -43.28
C GLY A 250 3.46 -7.55 -42.18
N GLU A 251 4.15 -6.47 -42.52
CA GLU A 251 4.82 -5.65 -41.52
C GLU A 251 3.74 -5.09 -40.56
N LEU A 252 3.73 -5.57 -39.32
CA LEU A 252 2.90 -4.99 -38.26
C LEU A 252 3.36 -3.54 -38.06
N ASN A 253 2.50 -2.58 -38.40
CA ASN A 253 2.79 -1.17 -38.21
C ASN A 253 2.52 -0.74 -36.76
N ALA A 254 3.38 -1.23 -35.85
CA ALA A 254 3.26 -0.97 -34.41
C ALA A 254 3.48 0.51 -34.07
N GLU A 255 4.33 1.24 -34.82
CA GLU A 255 4.49 2.69 -34.65
C GLU A 255 3.16 3.40 -34.92
N GLU A 256 2.55 3.17 -36.09
CA GLU A 256 1.31 3.85 -36.46
C GLU A 256 0.17 3.50 -35.49
N PHE A 257 0.10 2.24 -35.04
CA PHE A 257 -0.84 1.80 -34.02
C PHE A 257 -0.68 2.56 -32.69
N LEU A 258 0.55 2.69 -32.18
CA LEU A 258 0.83 3.40 -30.93
C LEU A 258 0.67 4.92 -31.06
N ALA A 259 1.12 5.49 -32.17
CA ALA A 259 1.17 6.94 -32.38
C ALA A 259 -0.19 7.52 -32.77
N LYS A 260 -0.95 6.86 -33.64
CA LYS A 260 -2.21 7.36 -34.20
C LYS A 260 -3.44 6.54 -33.78
N GLY A 261 -3.27 5.24 -33.52
CA GLY A 261 -4.39 4.36 -33.20
C GLY A 261 -4.92 4.54 -31.78
N LEU A 262 -4.04 4.49 -30.78
CA LEU A 262 -4.42 4.50 -29.36
C LEU A 262 -4.39 5.90 -28.72
N GLY A 263 -5.16 6.10 -27.66
CA GLY A 263 -5.11 7.24 -26.76
C GLY A 263 -3.87 7.24 -25.86
N ASN A 264 -3.77 8.22 -24.97
CA ASN A 264 -2.71 8.30 -23.96
C ASN A 264 -3.13 7.69 -22.62
N GLN A 265 -4.24 6.96 -22.54
CA GLN A 265 -4.70 6.39 -21.28
C GLN A 265 -4.68 4.88 -21.32
N VAL A 266 -4.34 4.27 -20.20
CA VAL A 266 -4.54 2.85 -19.94
C VAL A 266 -5.22 2.70 -18.59
N SER A 267 -6.26 1.89 -18.54
CA SER A 267 -6.91 1.52 -17.29
C SER A 267 -6.99 0.01 -17.14
N MET A 268 -6.81 -0.44 -15.91
CA MET A 268 -6.97 -1.82 -15.49
C MET A 268 -8.11 -1.89 -14.50
N HIS A 269 -8.97 -2.89 -14.67
CA HIS A 269 -10.20 -3.03 -13.91
C HIS A 269 -10.35 -4.46 -13.41
N LEU A 270 -10.76 -4.59 -12.16
CA LEU A 270 -11.03 -5.86 -11.49
C LEU A 270 -12.53 -6.09 -11.41
N TYR A 271 -12.98 -7.30 -11.71
CA TYR A 271 -14.39 -7.71 -11.63
C TYR A 271 -14.75 -8.38 -10.31
N ASP A 272 -16.02 -8.24 -9.94
CA ASP A 272 -16.69 -8.97 -8.89
C ASP A 272 -16.80 -10.46 -9.29
N ALA A 273 -16.03 -11.28 -8.58
CA ALA A 273 -16.01 -12.72 -8.71
C ALA A 273 -15.56 -13.36 -7.38
N PRO A 274 -15.98 -14.61 -7.11
CA PRO A 274 -15.49 -15.37 -5.97
C PRO A 274 -13.97 -15.49 -6.02
N GLN A 275 -13.27 -15.21 -4.92
CA GLN A 275 -11.83 -15.35 -4.88
C GLN A 275 -11.46 -16.81 -4.60
N MET A 276 -10.62 -17.39 -5.44
CA MET A 276 -10.10 -18.75 -5.21
C MET A 276 -8.96 -18.77 -4.17
N PHE A 277 -8.31 -17.62 -3.98
CA PHE A 277 -7.22 -17.41 -3.03
C PHE A 277 -7.50 -16.14 -2.26
N ASP A 278 -7.35 -16.18 -0.94
CA ASP A 278 -7.39 -14.97 -0.13
C ASP A 278 -6.12 -14.16 -0.40
N PHE A 279 -6.26 -13.18 -1.28
CA PHE A 279 -5.19 -12.26 -1.61
C PHE A 279 -5.30 -11.05 -0.70
N ASN A 280 -4.35 -10.91 0.23
CA ASN A 280 -4.23 -9.71 1.05
C ASN A 280 -3.77 -8.53 0.18
N LEU A 281 -4.73 -7.98 -0.57
CA LEU A 281 -4.54 -6.86 -1.48
C LEU A 281 -3.91 -5.64 -0.79
N PRO A 282 -4.25 -5.28 0.47
CA PRO A 282 -3.54 -4.23 1.20
C PRO A 282 -2.04 -4.51 1.38
N SER A 283 -1.68 -5.74 1.73
CA SER A 283 -0.27 -6.14 1.90
C SER A 283 0.47 -6.18 0.56
N PHE A 284 -0.18 -6.69 -0.49
CA PHE A 284 0.39 -6.68 -1.84
C PHE A 284 0.54 -5.26 -2.39
N LEU A 285 -0.47 -4.40 -2.27
CA LEU A 285 -0.38 -3.00 -2.69
C LEU A 285 0.67 -2.27 -1.83
N GLY A 286 0.76 -2.56 -0.53
CA GLY A 286 1.82 -2.07 0.34
C GLY A 286 3.22 -2.51 -0.11
N GLN A 287 3.39 -3.78 -0.48
CA GLN A 287 4.64 -4.31 -1.03
C GLN A 287 4.94 -3.77 -2.44
N ALA A 288 3.93 -3.62 -3.29
CA ALA A 288 4.05 -3.05 -4.62
C ALA A 288 4.48 -1.58 -4.50
N MET A 289 3.81 -0.78 -3.66
CA MET A 289 4.20 0.60 -3.38
C MET A 289 5.56 0.71 -2.66
N GLY A 290 5.89 -0.21 -1.75
CA GLY A 290 7.20 -0.31 -1.12
C GLY A 290 8.32 -0.72 -2.08
N THR A 291 8.01 -1.48 -3.12
CA THR A 291 8.96 -1.81 -4.20
C THR A 291 9.05 -0.69 -5.23
N PHE A 292 8.00 0.14 -5.41
CA PHE A 292 8.10 1.43 -6.13
C PHE A 292 9.06 2.42 -5.43
N GLN A 293 9.24 2.34 -4.11
CA GLN A 293 10.27 3.11 -3.37
C GLN A 293 11.71 2.63 -3.64
N GLY A 294 11.91 1.44 -4.21
CA GLY A 294 13.22 0.77 -4.36
C GLY A 294 14.04 1.12 -5.60
N GLY A 295 13.65 2.15 -6.37
CA GLY A 295 14.38 2.59 -7.57
C GLY A 295 14.02 1.82 -8.83
N TRP A 296 13.68 2.58 -9.88
CA TRP A 296 13.15 2.12 -11.17
C TRP A 296 14.19 1.46 -12.10
N ARG A 297 15.27 0.90 -11.54
CA ARG A 297 16.27 0.12 -12.27
C ARG A 297 16.06 -1.36 -11.99
N GLY A 298 15.15 -2.00 -12.73
CA GLY A 298 15.26 -3.46 -12.92
C GLY A 298 14.01 -4.32 -12.78
N ASN A 299 12.80 -3.87 -13.13
CA ASN A 299 11.74 -4.87 -13.40
C ASN A 299 10.68 -4.38 -14.40
N ARG A 300 11.01 -4.50 -15.69
CA ARG A 300 10.04 -4.45 -16.80
C ARG A 300 9.00 -5.58 -16.75
N GLU A 301 9.19 -6.58 -15.89
CA GLU A 301 8.35 -7.78 -15.78
C GLU A 301 7.22 -7.68 -14.75
N LEU A 302 7.22 -6.68 -13.86
CA LEU A 302 6.29 -6.61 -12.72
C LEU A 302 4.85 -6.24 -13.10
N LEU A 303 4.64 -5.38 -14.11
CA LEU A 303 3.28 -5.03 -14.58
C LEU A 303 2.57 -6.22 -15.23
N PRO A 304 3.18 -6.95 -16.19
CA PRO A 304 2.61 -8.19 -16.72
C PRO A 304 2.39 -9.25 -15.63
N ILE A 305 3.35 -9.46 -14.72
CA ILE A 305 3.23 -10.46 -13.65
C ILE A 305 2.12 -10.09 -12.65
N SER A 306 1.98 -8.82 -12.28
CA SER A 306 0.90 -8.37 -11.39
C SER A 306 -0.49 -8.53 -12.04
N LEU A 307 -0.62 -8.23 -13.33
CA LEU A 307 -1.85 -8.50 -14.10
C LEU A 307 -2.13 -10.00 -14.18
N LEU A 308 -1.11 -10.83 -14.40
CA LEU A 308 -1.21 -12.28 -14.46
C LEU A 308 -1.67 -12.86 -13.12
N VAL A 309 -0.98 -12.54 -12.02
CA VAL A 309 -1.34 -13.00 -10.66
C VAL A 309 -2.74 -12.53 -10.27
N THR A 310 -3.10 -11.29 -10.59
CA THR A 310 -4.46 -10.78 -10.32
C THR A 310 -5.50 -11.49 -11.20
N SER A 311 -5.19 -11.76 -12.46
CA SER A 311 -6.10 -12.45 -13.41
C SER A 311 -6.37 -13.91 -13.06
N LEU A 312 -5.46 -14.54 -12.30
CA LEU A 312 -5.63 -15.90 -11.78
C LEU A 312 -6.65 -15.93 -10.62
N ASN A 313 -6.76 -14.84 -9.86
CA ASN A 313 -7.65 -14.75 -8.70
C ASN A 313 -9.01 -14.16 -9.04
N ALA A 314 -9.07 -13.20 -9.97
CA ALA A 314 -10.33 -12.62 -10.45
C ALA A 314 -10.30 -12.23 -11.93
N PRO A 315 -11.46 -12.15 -12.60
CA PRO A 315 -11.54 -11.62 -13.94
C PRO A 315 -11.05 -10.15 -13.97
N VAL A 316 -10.22 -9.83 -14.96
CA VAL A 316 -9.62 -8.50 -15.14
C VAL A 316 -9.71 -8.10 -16.59
N TYR A 317 -9.74 -6.79 -16.84
CA TYR A 317 -9.57 -6.26 -18.17
C TYR A 317 -8.75 -4.96 -18.18
N LEU A 318 -8.08 -4.74 -19.30
CA LEU A 318 -7.48 -3.49 -19.69
C LEU A 318 -8.41 -2.76 -20.66
N ALA A 319 -8.45 -1.44 -20.55
CA ALA A 319 -9.13 -0.56 -21.48
C ALA A 319 -8.20 0.57 -21.92
N ILE A 320 -8.16 0.81 -23.22
CA ILE A 320 -7.31 1.83 -23.84
C ILE A 320 -8.21 2.63 -24.81
N PRO A 321 -8.37 3.95 -24.65
CA PRO A 321 -9.13 4.75 -25.60
C PRO A 321 -8.53 4.65 -27.00
N VAL A 322 -9.37 4.74 -28.02
CA VAL A 322 -8.97 4.69 -29.44
C VAL A 322 -9.11 6.08 -30.03
N GLN A 323 -8.03 6.57 -30.64
CA GLN A 323 -7.98 7.85 -31.35
C GLN A 323 -8.40 7.67 -32.81
N ASP A 324 -7.82 6.69 -33.51
CA ASP A 324 -8.18 6.35 -34.89
C ASP A 324 -8.66 4.90 -34.98
N PRO A 325 -9.99 4.66 -35.06
CA PRO A 325 -10.56 3.33 -35.17
C PRO A 325 -10.06 2.55 -36.40
N LYS A 326 -9.79 3.22 -37.53
CA LYS A 326 -9.35 2.54 -38.75
C LYS A 326 -7.93 2.00 -38.61
N VAL A 327 -7.05 2.78 -37.97
CA VAL A 327 -5.68 2.35 -37.68
C VAL A 327 -5.70 1.15 -36.73
N VAL A 328 -6.52 1.19 -35.68
CA VAL A 328 -6.66 0.08 -34.73
C VAL A 328 -7.23 -1.16 -35.42
N ASP A 329 -8.30 -1.03 -36.20
CA ASP A 329 -8.92 -2.15 -36.91
C ASP A 329 -7.94 -2.81 -37.88
N LYS A 330 -7.22 -2.02 -38.67
CA LYS A 330 -6.19 -2.52 -39.59
C LYS A 330 -5.07 -3.27 -38.85
N PHE A 331 -4.58 -2.70 -37.74
CA PHE A 331 -3.55 -3.35 -36.93
C PHE A 331 -4.04 -4.69 -36.37
N LEU A 332 -5.28 -4.77 -35.88
CA LEU A 332 -5.87 -6.02 -35.38
C LEU A 332 -6.07 -7.05 -36.50
N GLU A 333 -6.42 -6.65 -37.71
CA GLU A 333 -6.50 -7.55 -38.88
C GLU A 333 -5.13 -8.12 -39.27
N ASP A 334 -4.08 -7.30 -39.23
CA ASP A 334 -2.71 -7.76 -39.49
C ASP A 334 -2.19 -8.66 -38.36
N LEU A 335 -2.56 -8.36 -37.11
CA LEU A 335 -2.27 -9.19 -35.94
C LEU A 335 -2.96 -10.57 -36.03
N ASP A 336 -4.20 -10.62 -36.53
CA ASP A 336 -4.94 -11.87 -36.76
C ASP A 336 -4.17 -12.79 -37.71
N ARG A 337 -3.61 -12.24 -38.81
CA ARG A 337 -2.81 -13.01 -39.77
C ARG A 337 -1.53 -13.57 -39.13
N LEU A 338 -0.85 -12.75 -38.31
CA LEU A 338 0.34 -13.17 -37.59
C LEU A 338 0.03 -14.28 -36.58
N PHE A 339 -0.95 -14.08 -35.71
CA PHE A 339 -1.31 -15.07 -34.69
C PHE A 339 -1.88 -16.36 -35.29
N ALA A 340 -2.65 -16.28 -36.38
CA ALA A 340 -3.07 -17.47 -37.12
C ALA A 340 -1.90 -18.23 -37.75
N ALA A 341 -0.80 -17.55 -38.12
CA ALA A 341 0.43 -18.21 -38.58
C ALA A 341 1.22 -18.84 -37.42
N MET A 342 1.28 -18.16 -36.26
CA MET A 342 1.93 -18.64 -35.04
C MET A 342 1.22 -19.87 -34.45
N ALA A 343 -0.12 -19.85 -34.34
CA ALA A 343 -0.91 -20.94 -33.77
C ALA A 343 -0.82 -22.24 -34.59
N ARG A 344 -0.46 -22.18 -35.89
CA ARG A 344 -0.23 -23.36 -36.73
C ARG A 344 1.12 -24.05 -36.47
N ARG A 345 1.96 -23.49 -35.60
CA ARG A 345 3.30 -24.02 -35.28
C ARG A 345 3.37 -24.40 -33.81
N SER A 346 3.62 -25.68 -33.54
CA SER A 346 4.03 -26.12 -32.20
C SER A 346 5.53 -25.93 -32.04
N MET A 347 5.95 -25.18 -31.02
CA MET A 347 7.37 -25.09 -30.66
C MET A 347 7.68 -26.12 -29.57
N ARG A 348 8.38 -27.19 -29.96
CA ARG A 348 8.97 -28.13 -29.00
C ARG A 348 10.24 -27.52 -28.40
N ALA A 349 10.17 -27.15 -27.12
CA ALA A 349 11.33 -26.73 -26.32
C ALA A 349 11.47 -27.64 -25.07
N GLY A 350 12.12 -28.79 -25.22
CA GLY A 350 12.39 -29.70 -24.09
C GLY A 350 11.15 -30.33 -23.45
N ILE A 351 11.20 -30.60 -22.14
CA ILE A 351 10.11 -31.23 -21.35
C ILE A 351 8.88 -30.34 -21.12
N PHE A 352 8.94 -29.06 -21.50
CA PHE A 352 7.83 -28.12 -21.44
C PHE A 352 7.46 -27.66 -22.86
N GLN A 353 6.36 -28.20 -23.39
CA GLN A 353 5.83 -27.78 -24.67
C GLN A 353 5.13 -26.42 -24.50
N LEU A 354 5.63 -25.40 -25.21
CA LEU A 354 4.96 -24.10 -25.34
C LEU A 354 4.14 -24.12 -26.62
N ASP A 355 2.84 -24.37 -26.49
CA ASP A 355 1.90 -24.31 -27.61
C ASP A 355 1.14 -22.98 -27.60
N GLN A 356 0.82 -22.48 -28.78
CA GLN A 356 0.09 -21.24 -28.98
C GLN A 356 -1.19 -21.54 -29.74
N ASP A 357 -2.24 -20.79 -29.42
CA ASP A 357 -3.54 -20.99 -30.01
C ASP A 357 -4.16 -19.63 -30.35
N PHE A 358 -4.84 -19.55 -31.48
CA PHE A 358 -5.51 -18.33 -31.93
C PHE A 358 -6.81 -18.70 -32.63
N TYR A 359 -7.90 -18.10 -32.16
CA TYR A 359 -9.24 -18.33 -32.70
C TYR A 359 -10.13 -17.13 -32.45
N HIS A 360 -11.20 -17.04 -33.22
CA HIS A 360 -12.29 -16.10 -32.94
C HIS A 360 -13.46 -16.83 -32.27
N LEU A 361 -14.03 -16.20 -31.26
CA LEU A 361 -15.29 -16.62 -30.67
C LEU A 361 -16.44 -15.97 -31.44
N SER A 362 -17.46 -16.76 -31.75
CA SER A 362 -18.73 -16.25 -32.25
C SER A 362 -19.39 -15.41 -31.15
N SER A 363 -19.54 -14.12 -31.39
CA SER A 363 -20.28 -13.20 -30.53
C SER A 363 -21.74 -13.10 -30.98
N THR A 364 -22.63 -12.74 -30.05
CA THR A 364 -24.08 -12.58 -30.29
C THR A 364 -24.42 -11.44 -31.26
N ASP A 365 -23.50 -10.49 -31.47
CA ASP A 365 -23.61 -9.33 -32.36
C ASP A 365 -22.98 -9.53 -33.76
N GLY A 366 -22.47 -10.73 -34.06
CA GLY A 366 -21.83 -11.06 -35.33
C GLY A 366 -20.40 -10.53 -35.51
N ARG A 367 -19.82 -9.81 -34.52
CA ARG A 367 -18.41 -9.41 -34.52
C ARG A 367 -17.57 -10.41 -33.75
N ALA A 368 -16.62 -11.05 -34.43
CA ALA A 368 -15.86 -12.14 -33.84
C ALA A 368 -14.85 -11.62 -32.78
N THR A 369 -14.99 -12.07 -31.54
CA THR A 369 -14.05 -11.72 -30.45
C THR A 369 -12.76 -12.51 -30.62
N ARG A 370 -11.61 -11.83 -30.60
CA ARG A 370 -10.30 -12.48 -30.78
C ARG A 370 -9.85 -13.13 -29.49
N SER A 371 -9.29 -14.33 -29.59
CA SER A 371 -8.71 -15.06 -28.46
C SER A 371 -7.30 -15.52 -28.79
N PHE A 372 -6.34 -15.21 -27.93
CA PHE A 372 -4.98 -15.72 -28.00
C PHE A 372 -4.68 -16.55 -26.74
N GLY A 373 -4.17 -17.76 -26.94
CA GLY A 373 -3.88 -18.72 -25.88
C GLY A 373 -2.41 -19.12 -25.85
N LEU A 374 -1.84 -19.17 -24.65
CA LEU A 374 -0.51 -19.71 -24.37
C LEU A 374 -0.65 -20.94 -23.49
N GLN A 375 -0.12 -22.07 -23.94
CA GLN A 375 -0.14 -23.32 -23.22
C GLN A 375 1.28 -23.73 -22.83
N PHE A 376 1.49 -23.96 -21.52
CA PHE A 376 2.75 -24.43 -20.95
C PHE A 376 2.47 -25.76 -20.23
N GLY A 377 2.70 -26.87 -20.90
CA GLY A 377 2.32 -28.20 -20.38
C GLY A 377 0.80 -28.32 -20.13
N PRO A 378 0.34 -28.60 -18.89
CA PRO A 378 -1.09 -28.71 -18.57
C PRO A 378 -1.79 -27.35 -18.36
N LEU A 379 -1.04 -26.24 -18.29
CA LEU A 379 -1.58 -24.92 -18.01
C LEU A 379 -1.87 -24.18 -19.33
N LYS A 380 -3.10 -23.65 -19.49
CA LYS A 380 -3.48 -22.84 -20.65
C LYS A 380 -4.03 -21.49 -20.22
N LEU A 381 -3.25 -20.45 -20.50
CA LEU A 381 -3.62 -19.05 -20.31
C LEU A 381 -4.29 -18.52 -21.58
N ARG A 382 -5.33 -17.69 -21.46
CA ARG A 382 -6.05 -17.10 -22.58
C ARG A 382 -6.35 -15.64 -22.32
N PHE A 383 -6.22 -14.82 -23.35
CA PHE A 383 -6.67 -13.44 -23.34
C PHE A 383 -7.60 -13.20 -24.52
N PHE A 384 -8.62 -12.40 -24.28
CA PHE A 384 -9.64 -12.03 -25.24
C PHE A 384 -9.53 -10.54 -25.52
N TYR A 385 -9.63 -10.12 -26.78
CA TYR A 385 -9.48 -8.71 -27.10
C TYR A 385 -10.35 -8.29 -28.27
N GLU A 386 -10.83 -7.05 -28.19
CA GLU A 386 -11.75 -6.48 -29.17
C GLU A 386 -11.73 -4.95 -29.09
N ARG A 387 -11.94 -4.28 -30.22
CA ARG A 387 -12.28 -2.85 -30.22
C ARG A 387 -13.80 -2.70 -30.13
N ILE A 388 -14.28 -2.09 -29.04
CA ILE A 388 -15.69 -1.83 -28.79
C ILE A 388 -15.87 -0.30 -28.72
N GLY A 389 -16.60 0.27 -29.68
CA GLY A 389 -16.74 1.71 -29.81
C GLY A 389 -15.39 2.41 -29.96
N ASN A 390 -15.12 3.40 -29.11
CA ASN A 390 -13.89 4.18 -29.08
C ASN A 390 -12.86 3.64 -28.07
N ALA A 391 -12.88 2.33 -27.80
CA ALA A 391 -11.95 1.70 -26.87
C ALA A 391 -11.47 0.34 -27.38
N PHE A 392 -10.21 0.04 -27.08
CA PHE A 392 -9.59 -1.24 -27.28
C PHE A 392 -9.48 -1.95 -25.93
N TYR A 393 -10.04 -3.14 -25.83
CA TYR A 393 -10.13 -3.91 -24.60
C TYR A 393 -9.35 -5.21 -24.69
N ILE A 394 -8.69 -5.57 -23.59
CA ILE A 394 -8.04 -6.88 -23.40
C ILE A 394 -8.56 -7.46 -22.09
N ALA A 395 -9.21 -8.61 -22.12
CA ALA A 395 -9.88 -9.23 -20.99
C ALA A 395 -9.35 -10.64 -20.72
N SER A 396 -9.35 -11.06 -19.45
CA SER A 396 -8.99 -12.42 -19.06
C SER A 396 -10.12 -13.44 -19.26
N LYS A 397 -11.36 -12.98 -19.48
CA LYS A 397 -12.55 -13.80 -19.73
C LYS A 397 -13.39 -13.18 -20.86
N PRO A 398 -14.04 -13.99 -21.71
CA PRO A 398 -14.76 -13.46 -22.87
C PRO A 398 -16.04 -12.70 -22.48
N PHE A 399 -16.76 -13.15 -21.44
CA PHE A 399 -18.00 -12.49 -20.99
C PHE A 399 -17.81 -11.02 -20.57
N ILE A 400 -16.57 -10.62 -20.22
CA ILE A 400 -16.27 -9.22 -19.88
C ILE A 400 -16.50 -8.32 -21.10
N LEU A 401 -16.15 -8.80 -22.29
CA LEU A 401 -16.34 -8.03 -23.53
C LEU A 401 -17.84 -7.90 -23.86
N ASP A 402 -18.64 -8.93 -23.58
CA ASP A 402 -20.11 -8.86 -23.68
C ASP A 402 -20.69 -7.82 -22.71
N ASP A 403 -20.25 -7.85 -21.45
CA ASP A 403 -20.65 -6.86 -20.42
C ASP A 403 -20.28 -5.42 -20.85
N LEU A 404 -19.11 -5.23 -21.48
CA LEU A 404 -18.65 -3.95 -21.99
C LEU A 404 -19.45 -3.45 -23.20
N LYS A 405 -19.92 -4.34 -24.08
CA LYS A 405 -20.82 -3.98 -25.19
C LYS A 405 -22.17 -3.49 -24.68
N VAL A 406 -22.65 -4.06 -23.56
CA VAL A 406 -23.93 -3.67 -22.92
C VAL A 406 -23.78 -2.39 -22.08
N ALA A 407 -22.60 -2.10 -21.55
CA ALA A 407 -22.31 -0.88 -20.81
C ALA A 407 -22.41 0.35 -21.74
N SER A 408 -23.62 0.86 -21.94
CA SER A 408 -23.96 1.88 -22.95
C SER A 408 -23.94 3.32 -22.47
N ALA A 409 -23.60 3.57 -21.19
CA ALA A 409 -23.55 4.91 -20.61
C ALA A 409 -22.11 5.39 -20.42
N ALA A 410 -21.88 6.68 -20.63
CA ALA A 410 -20.68 7.35 -20.16
C ALA A 410 -20.52 7.07 -18.67
N SER A 411 -19.36 6.53 -18.29
CA SER A 411 -18.94 6.43 -16.89
C SER A 411 -18.99 7.82 -16.26
N ASP A 412 -19.27 7.88 -14.94
CA ASP A 412 -19.01 9.07 -14.14
C ASP A 412 -17.52 9.37 -14.24
N ALA A 413 -17.16 10.26 -15.17
CA ALA A 413 -15.79 10.50 -15.57
C ALA A 413 -14.96 10.72 -14.30
N GLY A 414 -13.91 9.92 -14.16
CA GLY A 414 -13.01 10.03 -13.04
C GLY A 414 -12.31 11.39 -13.00
N PRO A 415 -11.54 11.65 -11.93
CA PRO A 415 -10.81 12.90 -11.79
C PRO A 415 -9.90 13.16 -12.99
N VAL A 416 -9.76 14.45 -13.33
CA VAL A 416 -8.73 14.91 -14.29
C VAL A 416 -7.38 14.83 -13.60
N ALA A 417 -6.60 13.80 -13.94
CA ALA A 417 -5.36 13.46 -13.25
C ALA A 417 -4.38 12.72 -14.17
N HIS A 418 -3.15 12.51 -13.69
CA HIS A 418 -2.18 11.65 -14.37
C HIS A 418 -2.34 10.18 -13.96
N ALA A 419 -2.75 9.91 -12.73
CA ALA A 419 -3.09 8.57 -12.27
C ALA A 419 -4.28 8.58 -11.30
N MET A 420 -5.02 7.48 -11.26
CA MET A 420 -6.16 7.26 -10.39
C MET A 420 -6.20 5.81 -9.90
N ALA A 421 -6.56 5.61 -8.64
CA ALA A 421 -7.07 4.35 -8.11
C ALA A 421 -8.47 4.56 -7.54
N ARG A 422 -9.45 3.71 -7.88
CA ARG A 422 -10.84 3.84 -7.44
C ARG A 422 -11.39 2.49 -6.98
N MET A 423 -11.88 2.43 -5.75
CA MET A 423 -12.60 1.29 -5.18
C MET A 423 -14.10 1.53 -5.27
N ARG A 424 -14.86 0.51 -5.66
CA ARG A 424 -16.33 0.54 -5.79
C ARG A 424 -17.03 -0.52 -4.92
N PRO A 425 -17.05 -0.35 -3.58
CA PRO A 425 -17.75 -1.24 -2.67
C PRO A 425 -19.23 -1.49 -3.04
N GLU A 426 -19.88 -0.56 -3.73
CA GLU A 426 -21.25 -0.70 -4.26
C GLU A 426 -21.42 -1.86 -5.25
N ASN A 427 -20.32 -2.32 -5.87
CA ASN A 427 -20.33 -3.44 -6.82
C ASN A 427 -19.85 -4.76 -6.21
N TRP A 428 -19.50 -4.79 -4.91
CA TRP A 428 -18.97 -5.99 -4.23
C TRP A 428 -20.12 -6.93 -3.84
N ASN A 429 -20.60 -7.75 -4.77
CA ASN A 429 -21.71 -8.68 -4.51
C ASN A 429 -21.19 -10.07 -4.17
N GLN A 430 -20.33 -10.64 -5.03
CA GLN A 430 -19.75 -11.97 -4.85
C GLN A 430 -18.51 -11.95 -3.95
N VAL A 431 -17.72 -10.87 -4.01
CA VAL A 431 -16.44 -10.78 -3.29
C VAL A 431 -16.59 -10.36 -1.82
N LEU A 432 -17.70 -9.71 -1.47
CA LEU A 432 -17.89 -9.12 -0.13
C LEU A 432 -17.88 -10.14 1.02
N PRO A 433 -18.50 -11.34 0.91
CA PRO A 433 -18.40 -12.36 1.94
C PRO A 433 -16.94 -12.77 2.25
N ASP A 434 -16.11 -12.92 1.22
CA ASP A 434 -14.69 -13.30 1.37
C ASP A 434 -13.91 -12.19 2.09
N PHE A 435 -14.10 -10.92 1.68
CA PHE A 435 -13.48 -9.78 2.39
C PHE A 435 -13.94 -9.68 3.84
N ARG A 436 -15.24 -9.91 4.12
CA ARG A 436 -15.76 -9.92 5.49
C ARG A 436 -15.14 -11.04 6.31
N LEU A 437 -14.97 -12.22 5.75
CA LEU A 437 -14.29 -13.31 6.44
C LEU A 437 -12.84 -12.91 6.77
N GLY A 438 -12.08 -12.39 5.80
CA GLY A 438 -10.71 -11.94 6.01
C GLY A 438 -10.61 -10.81 7.05
N TRP A 439 -11.56 -9.85 7.08
CA TRP A 439 -11.63 -8.85 8.15
C TRP A 439 -11.87 -9.49 9.52
N ALA A 440 -12.82 -10.42 9.62
CA ALA A 440 -13.11 -11.12 10.86
C ALA A 440 -11.92 -11.99 11.33
N GLU A 441 -11.14 -12.55 10.41
CA GLU A 441 -9.91 -13.28 10.72
C GLU A 441 -8.83 -12.36 11.28
N ASN A 442 -8.63 -11.19 10.67
CA ASN A 442 -7.73 -10.16 11.19
C ASN A 442 -8.15 -9.68 12.59
N HIS A 443 -9.46 -9.53 12.84
CA HIS A 443 -9.97 -9.17 14.17
C HIS A 443 -9.69 -10.25 15.22
N ARG A 444 -9.86 -11.53 14.85
CA ARG A 444 -9.50 -12.66 15.71
C ARG A 444 -8.00 -12.69 15.97
N GLU A 445 -7.17 -12.55 14.95
CA GLU A 445 -5.71 -12.56 15.10
C GLU A 445 -5.24 -11.45 16.04
N ALA A 446 -5.68 -10.22 15.82
CA ALA A 446 -5.38 -9.08 16.70
C ALA A 446 -5.83 -9.37 18.15
N CYS A 447 -7.04 -9.92 18.32
CA CYS A 447 -7.54 -10.29 19.64
C CYS A 447 -6.71 -11.40 20.32
N LEU A 448 -6.30 -12.43 19.58
CA LEU A 448 -5.51 -13.55 20.12
C LEU A 448 -4.10 -13.10 20.50
N ASN A 449 -3.50 -12.18 19.74
CA ASN A 449 -2.20 -11.58 20.04
C ASN A 449 -2.20 -10.82 21.38
N ASN A 450 -3.36 -10.29 21.81
CA ASN A 450 -3.51 -9.65 23.13
C ASN A 450 -3.50 -10.64 24.29
N LEU A 451 -3.91 -11.90 24.08
CA LEU A 451 -4.11 -12.87 25.16
C LEU A 451 -2.82 -13.26 25.88
N SER A 452 -1.69 -13.33 25.17
CA SER A 452 -0.40 -13.70 25.78
C SER A 452 0.10 -12.61 26.75
N PRO A 453 0.24 -11.33 26.36
CA PRO A 453 0.54 -10.23 27.27
C PRO A 453 -0.38 -10.19 28.50
N LEU A 454 -1.70 -10.28 28.28
CA LEU A 454 -2.70 -10.28 29.36
C LEU A 454 -2.52 -11.48 30.31
N SER A 455 -2.27 -12.67 29.78
CA SER A 455 -2.04 -13.88 30.58
C SER A 455 -0.75 -13.80 31.39
N ASN A 456 0.31 -13.21 30.83
CA ASN A 456 1.58 -13.03 31.54
C ASN A 456 1.40 -12.13 32.76
N VAL A 457 0.64 -11.04 32.61
CA VAL A 457 0.33 -10.12 33.71
C VAL A 457 -0.61 -10.78 34.71
N ALA A 458 -1.70 -11.42 34.29
CA ALA A 458 -2.60 -12.13 35.18
C ALA A 458 -1.84 -13.15 36.06
N ARG A 459 -0.90 -13.91 35.48
CA ARG A 459 -0.03 -14.85 36.20
C ARG A 459 0.87 -14.16 37.21
N ALA A 460 1.62 -13.15 36.77
CA ALA A 460 2.58 -12.46 37.62
C ALA A 460 1.91 -11.74 38.79
N PHE A 461 0.67 -11.28 38.58
CA PHE A 461 -0.11 -10.57 39.60
C PHE A 461 -1.03 -11.47 40.41
N THR A 462 -1.15 -12.75 40.06
CA THR A 462 -2.14 -13.67 40.63
C THR A 462 -3.56 -13.10 40.60
N SER A 463 -3.84 -12.25 39.61
CA SER A 463 -5.09 -11.52 39.49
C SER A 463 -6.21 -12.50 39.14
N LYS A 464 -7.24 -12.54 39.98
CA LYS A 464 -8.49 -13.25 39.69
C LYS A 464 -9.53 -12.35 39.01
N ASP A 465 -9.27 -11.05 39.02
CA ASP A 465 -10.09 -10.05 38.36
C ASP A 465 -9.47 -9.67 37.00
N ALA A 466 -10.29 -9.80 35.96
CA ALA A 466 -9.89 -9.46 34.60
C ALA A 466 -9.70 -7.96 34.41
N ALA A 467 -10.47 -7.10 35.09
CA ALA A 467 -10.32 -5.65 34.98
C ALA A 467 -8.97 -5.19 35.54
N GLN A 468 -8.58 -5.75 36.69
CA GLN A 468 -7.26 -5.49 37.28
C GLN A 468 -6.12 -5.97 36.38
N ALA A 469 -6.17 -7.23 35.91
CA ALA A 469 -5.14 -7.77 35.03
C ALA A 469 -4.99 -6.95 33.73
N HIS A 470 -6.11 -6.48 33.19
CA HIS A 470 -6.16 -5.63 32.02
C HIS A 470 -5.50 -4.28 32.27
N SER A 471 -5.92 -3.55 33.31
CA SER A 471 -5.32 -2.25 33.65
C SER A 471 -3.81 -2.35 33.94
N GLN A 472 -3.37 -3.42 34.59
CA GLN A 472 -1.95 -3.68 34.84
C GLN A 472 -1.19 -3.98 33.54
N ALA A 473 -1.80 -4.67 32.58
CA ALA A 473 -1.18 -4.93 31.30
C ALA A 473 -1.09 -3.65 30.46
N ASP A 474 -2.12 -2.81 30.46
CA ASP A 474 -2.10 -1.52 29.78
C ASP A 474 -0.95 -0.64 30.30
N ALA A 475 -0.81 -0.58 31.63
CA ALA A 475 0.32 0.09 32.27
C ALA A 475 1.66 -0.58 31.91
N LEU A 476 1.80 -1.89 31.98
CA LEU A 476 3.09 -2.52 31.72
C LEU A 476 3.55 -2.36 30.27
N TYR A 477 2.62 -2.46 29.31
CA TYR A 477 2.92 -2.48 27.89
C TYR A 477 2.78 -1.11 27.20
N GLY A 478 2.18 -0.12 27.87
CA GLY A 478 1.97 1.22 27.31
C GLY A 478 0.98 1.24 26.14
N VAL A 479 0.04 0.31 26.12
CA VAL A 479 -1.01 0.16 25.09
C VAL A 479 -2.35 -0.01 25.78
N HIS A 480 -3.46 0.15 25.05
CA HIS A 480 -4.77 -0.26 25.53
C HIS A 480 -5.17 -1.55 24.82
N PHE A 481 -5.31 -2.65 25.57
CA PHE A 481 -5.76 -3.90 24.97
C PHE A 481 -7.28 -3.87 24.75
N PHE A 482 -7.75 -4.27 23.58
CA PHE A 482 -9.19 -4.40 23.34
C PHE A 482 -9.46 -5.47 22.29
N CYS A 483 -10.63 -6.08 22.37
CA CYS A 483 -11.11 -6.97 21.32
C CYS A 483 -11.75 -6.12 20.22
N PRO A 484 -11.37 -6.27 18.94
CA PRO A 484 -11.99 -5.52 17.84
C PRO A 484 -13.50 -5.78 17.65
N GLU A 485 -13.99 -6.87 18.25
CA GLU A 485 -15.40 -7.28 18.24
C GLU A 485 -16.11 -6.98 19.57
N ASP A 486 -15.58 -6.03 20.36
CA ASP A 486 -16.12 -5.63 21.68
C ASP A 486 -16.23 -6.79 22.69
N GLY A 487 -15.47 -7.86 22.46
CA GLY A 487 -15.36 -9.00 23.37
C GLY A 487 -14.67 -8.66 24.69
N GLN A 488 -15.07 -9.35 25.75
CA GLN A 488 -14.50 -9.20 27.09
C GLN A 488 -13.37 -10.22 27.30
N TYR A 489 -12.29 -9.75 27.94
CA TYR A 489 -11.22 -10.62 28.42
C TYR A 489 -11.59 -11.21 29.77
N VAL A 490 -11.42 -12.52 29.92
CA VAL A 490 -11.75 -13.27 31.13
C VAL A 490 -10.53 -14.05 31.57
N VAL A 491 -10.09 -13.85 32.80
CA VAL A 491 -9.01 -14.60 33.43
C VAL A 491 -9.55 -15.97 33.89
N SER A 492 -8.83 -17.04 33.60
CA SER A 492 -9.19 -18.38 34.06
C SER A 492 -9.15 -18.51 35.58
N ALA A 493 -9.89 -19.46 36.14
CA ALA A 493 -9.98 -19.66 37.59
C ALA A 493 -8.63 -19.95 38.25
N ASP A 494 -7.69 -20.54 37.52
CA ASP A 494 -6.32 -20.80 37.97
C ASP A 494 -5.38 -19.58 37.86
N GLY A 495 -5.87 -18.46 37.30
CA GLY A 495 -5.11 -17.22 37.08
C GLY A 495 -4.06 -17.32 35.97
N LYS A 496 -4.01 -18.43 35.21
CA LYS A 496 -2.90 -18.72 34.29
C LYS A 496 -3.10 -18.27 32.86
N SER A 497 -4.34 -18.09 32.45
CA SER A 497 -4.68 -17.79 31.08
C SER A 497 -5.79 -16.74 31.00
N VAL A 498 -5.78 -16.00 29.90
CA VAL A 498 -6.85 -15.07 29.54
C VAL A 498 -7.50 -15.56 28.25
N THR A 499 -8.82 -15.48 28.22
CA THR A 499 -9.65 -15.84 27.06
C THR A 499 -10.51 -14.66 26.65
N CYS A 500 -10.91 -14.62 25.38
CA CYS A 500 -11.88 -13.66 24.87
C CYS A 500 -13.27 -14.29 24.80
N SER A 501 -14.30 -13.56 25.25
CA SER A 501 -15.70 -13.99 25.19
C SER A 501 -16.21 -14.21 23.77
N VAL A 502 -15.60 -13.57 22.77
CA VAL A 502 -15.91 -13.73 21.34
C VAL A 502 -14.96 -14.74 20.68
N HIS A 503 -13.65 -14.48 20.72
CA HIS A 503 -12.65 -15.24 19.95
C HIS A 503 -12.08 -16.48 20.65
N GLY A 504 -12.46 -16.74 21.90
CA GLY A 504 -11.96 -17.91 22.65
C GLY A 504 -10.50 -17.76 23.06
N SER A 505 -9.70 -18.81 22.84
CA SER A 505 -8.28 -18.88 23.21
C SER A 505 -7.43 -19.42 22.05
N PRO A 506 -6.08 -19.33 22.11
CA PRO A 506 -5.24 -19.93 21.07
C PRO A 506 -5.41 -21.45 20.94
N ALA A 507 -5.76 -22.14 22.04
CA ALA A 507 -6.01 -23.59 22.04
C ALA A 507 -7.42 -23.98 21.60
N ALA A 508 -8.38 -23.04 21.68
CA ALA A 508 -9.76 -23.22 21.26
C ALA A 508 -10.27 -21.91 20.61
N PRO A 509 -9.77 -21.56 19.42
CA PRO A 509 -10.14 -20.32 18.76
C PRO A 509 -11.57 -20.38 18.24
N ARG A 510 -12.27 -19.25 18.31
CA ARG A 510 -13.60 -19.05 17.74
C ARG A 510 -13.55 -17.92 16.71
N GLN A 511 -14.31 -18.07 15.64
CA GLN A 511 -14.36 -17.13 14.51
C GLN A 511 -15.81 -16.78 14.20
N LEU A 512 -16.08 -15.48 14.06
CA LEU A 512 -17.34 -15.01 13.49
C LEU A 512 -17.25 -15.08 11.95
N PRO A 513 -18.35 -15.38 11.25
CA PRO A 513 -18.35 -15.45 9.78
C PRO A 513 -18.15 -14.08 9.11
N ALA A 514 -18.33 -12.99 9.85
CA ALA A 514 -18.11 -11.61 9.43
C ALA A 514 -17.93 -10.73 10.69
N PRO A 515 -17.41 -9.50 10.55
CA PRO A 515 -17.37 -8.55 11.66
C PRO A 515 -18.78 -8.25 12.18
N GLY A 516 -18.91 -8.06 13.49
CA GLY A 516 -20.16 -7.69 14.13
C GLY A 516 -20.67 -6.35 13.62
N GLN A 517 -21.94 -6.28 13.20
CA GLN A 517 -22.49 -5.08 12.55
C GLN A 517 -22.58 -3.87 13.49
N ASP A 518 -22.72 -4.12 14.80
CA ASP A 518 -22.86 -3.08 15.81
C ASP A 518 -21.54 -2.62 16.41
N THR A 519 -20.43 -3.30 16.10
CA THR A 519 -19.10 -2.94 16.60
C THR A 519 -18.62 -1.67 15.93
N ALA A 520 -17.72 -0.93 16.59
CA ALA A 520 -17.18 0.31 16.03
C ALA A 520 -16.53 0.08 14.65
N LEU A 521 -15.82 -1.04 14.49
CA LEU A 521 -15.13 -1.40 13.26
C LEU A 521 -16.10 -1.92 12.19
N GLY A 522 -17.13 -2.69 12.58
CA GLY A 522 -18.20 -3.11 11.67
C GLY A 522 -18.96 -1.92 11.09
N LYS A 523 -19.31 -0.93 11.93
CA LYS A 523 -19.93 0.33 11.50
C LYS A 523 -19.05 1.14 10.56
N LEU A 524 -17.74 1.22 10.86
CA LEU A 524 -16.77 1.90 9.99
C LEU A 524 -16.74 1.27 8.59
N LEU A 525 -16.66 -0.06 8.52
CA LEU A 525 -16.61 -0.79 7.25
C LEU A 525 -17.93 -0.71 6.48
N ALA A 526 -19.07 -0.80 7.18
CA ALA A 526 -20.40 -0.66 6.57
C ALA A 526 -20.65 0.75 6.01
N GLY A 527 -20.07 1.77 6.64
CA GLY A 527 -20.16 3.16 6.25
C GLY A 527 -19.34 3.53 5.01
N LEU A 528 -18.48 2.65 4.48
CA LEU A 528 -17.70 2.94 3.28
C LEU A 528 -18.58 2.85 2.03
N ALA A 529 -18.69 3.94 1.28
CA ALA A 529 -19.39 3.98 0.00
C ALA A 529 -18.43 3.89 -1.19
N GLY A 530 -17.23 4.47 -1.09
CA GLY A 530 -16.24 4.45 -2.15
C GLY A 530 -14.95 5.15 -1.76
N THR A 531 -13.88 4.85 -2.48
CA THR A 531 -12.59 5.53 -2.30
C THR A 531 -12.01 5.87 -3.66
N THR A 532 -11.59 7.12 -3.85
CA THR A 532 -10.86 7.55 -5.05
C THR A 532 -9.58 8.26 -4.63
N ALA A 533 -8.44 7.76 -5.11
CA ALA A 533 -7.16 8.43 -5.01
C ALA A 533 -6.76 8.93 -6.41
N ALA A 534 -6.36 10.19 -6.52
CA ALA A 534 -5.92 10.82 -7.75
C ALA A 534 -4.55 11.45 -7.55
N LEU A 535 -3.71 11.39 -8.58
CA LEU A 535 -2.36 11.95 -8.59
C LEU A 535 -2.18 12.81 -9.83
N THR A 536 -1.77 14.06 -9.63
CA THR A 536 -1.53 15.04 -10.68
C THR A 536 -0.16 15.68 -10.51
N PHE A 537 0.62 15.71 -11.58
CA PHE A 537 1.87 16.44 -11.66
C PHE A 537 1.62 17.82 -12.28
N HIS A 538 1.86 18.88 -11.53
CA HIS A 538 1.84 20.26 -12.01
C HIS A 538 3.27 20.73 -12.27
N GLU A 539 3.44 21.85 -12.98
CA GLU A 539 4.75 22.49 -13.16
C GLU A 539 5.42 22.79 -11.81
N ASP A 540 4.61 23.14 -10.82
CA ASP A 540 5.07 23.58 -9.50
C ASP A 540 5.24 22.43 -8.49
N GLY A 541 4.74 21.22 -8.77
CA GLY A 541 4.84 20.10 -7.83
C GLY A 541 3.83 18.96 -8.00
N LEU A 542 3.81 18.08 -7.01
CA LEU A 542 2.88 16.94 -6.95
C LEU A 542 1.62 17.31 -6.20
N HIS A 543 0.48 16.91 -6.74
CA HIS A 543 -0.82 17.09 -6.13
C HIS A 543 -1.53 15.74 -6.03
N ALA A 544 -1.88 15.32 -4.82
CA ALA A 544 -2.60 14.09 -4.54
C ALA A 544 -3.93 14.40 -3.85
N VAL A 545 -5.02 13.79 -4.31
CA VAL A 545 -6.35 13.91 -3.72
C VAL A 545 -6.87 12.53 -3.37
N LEU A 546 -7.21 12.31 -2.10
CA LEU A 546 -7.92 11.13 -1.63
C LEU A 546 -9.31 11.53 -1.17
N THR A 547 -10.34 10.95 -1.77
CA THR A 547 -11.73 11.06 -1.32
C THR A 547 -12.22 9.72 -0.80
N ILE A 548 -12.83 9.74 0.38
CA ILE A 548 -13.53 8.60 0.97
C ILE A 548 -15.00 8.99 1.06
N ASP A 549 -15.82 8.42 0.19
CA ASP A 549 -17.27 8.59 0.20
C ASP A 549 -17.87 7.64 1.24
N ARG A 550 -18.85 8.14 1.99
CA ARG A 550 -19.46 7.45 3.12
C ARG A 550 -20.97 7.35 2.94
N LYS A 551 -21.52 6.24 3.42
CA LYS A 551 -22.96 6.09 3.61
C LYS A 551 -23.35 6.86 4.88
N PRO A 552 -24.47 7.61 4.85
CA PRO A 552 -24.96 8.36 6.00
C PRO A 552 -25.32 7.47 7.18
#